data_AF-A0A0L7K3S3-F1
#
_entry.id   AF-A0A0L7K3S3-F1
#
_cell.length_a   1.000
_cell.length_b   1.000
_cell.length_c   1.000
_cell.angle_alpha   90.00
_cell.angle_beta   90.00
_cell.angle_gamma   90.00
#
_symmetry.space_group_name_H-M   'P 1'
#
loop_
_entity.id
_entity.type
_entity.pdbx_description
1 polymer ?
#
loop_
_entity_poly.entity_id
_entity_poly.type
_entity_poly.pdbx_seq_one_letter_code
_entity_poly.pdbx_strand_id
1 'polypeptide(L)'
;MSGCIPGGESQVTVVGMGSVRPAPWAPVAPPYLRHWLLISNSFVRATKELARVNALPKLEEMTMEMFYDMYPDQALDPVKRPSFWPHTADEQEGYVEPVASGAAAPAAKKGTH
;
A
#
# COMPACT_ATOMS: atom_id res chain seq x y z
N MET A 1 52.87 -14.99 27.76
CA MET A 1 52.84 -13.94 26.72
C MET A 1 52.16 -14.53 25.50
N SER A 2 51.35 -13.71 24.85
CA SER A 2 50.60 -13.91 23.59
C SER A 2 51.05 -14.99 22.62
N GLY A 3 50.06 -15.63 21.99
CA GLY A 3 50.18 -16.22 20.66
C GLY A 3 48.81 -16.30 19.99
N CYS A 4 48.64 -15.55 18.91
CA CYS A 4 47.40 -15.29 18.17
C CYS A 4 46.89 -16.47 17.29
N ILE A 5 45.61 -16.35 16.93
CA ILE A 5 44.75 -17.23 16.09
C ILE A 5 45.07 -17.09 14.58
N PRO A 6 44.84 -18.12 13.76
CA PRO A 6 44.01 -17.93 12.55
C PRO A 6 43.01 -19.10 12.40
N GLY A 7 41.71 -18.87 12.20
CA GLY A 7 41.20 -18.28 10.96
C GLY A 7 40.89 -19.41 9.97
N GLY A 8 39.95 -20.29 10.31
CA GLY A 8 39.52 -21.40 9.46
C GLY A 8 38.47 -20.95 8.45
N GLU A 9 38.91 -20.35 7.34
CA GLU A 9 38.08 -20.14 6.17
C GLU A 9 37.66 -21.49 5.60
N SER A 10 36.42 -21.92 5.86
CA SER A 10 35.84 -23.09 5.20
C SER A 10 35.42 -22.68 3.80
N GLN A 11 36.33 -22.90 2.85
CA GLN A 11 36.10 -22.83 1.41
C GLN A 11 34.86 -23.68 1.05
N VAL A 12 33.77 -23.04 0.61
CA VAL A 12 32.65 -23.73 -0.03
C VAL A 12 33.10 -24.13 -1.43
N THR A 13 33.48 -25.40 -1.57
CA THR A 13 33.74 -26.00 -2.88
C THR A 13 32.39 -26.27 -3.54
N VAL A 14 32.12 -25.60 -4.66
CA VAL A 14 31.00 -25.90 -5.55
C VAL A 14 31.34 -27.21 -6.28
N VAL A 15 30.94 -28.33 -5.67
CA VAL A 15 30.90 -29.64 -6.34
C VAL A 15 29.63 -29.72 -7.17
N GLY A 16 29.80 -30.16 -8.41
CA GLY A 16 28.87 -30.02 -9.52
C GLY A 16 27.44 -30.52 -9.30
N MET A 17 26.58 -30.06 -10.21
CA MET A 17 25.16 -30.36 -10.35
C MET A 17 24.87 -31.86 -10.55
N GLY A 18 25.04 -32.65 -9.49
CA GLY A 18 24.38 -33.94 -9.33
C GLY A 18 23.00 -33.70 -8.71
N SER A 19 21.94 -34.26 -9.30
CA SER A 19 20.59 -34.19 -8.72
C SER A 19 20.58 -34.91 -7.36
N VAL A 20 20.75 -34.15 -6.28
CA VAL A 20 20.68 -34.68 -4.91
C VAL A 20 19.23 -35.03 -4.63
N ARG A 21 18.90 -36.32 -4.69
CA ARG A 21 17.62 -36.80 -4.15
C ARG A 21 17.65 -36.58 -2.64
N PRO A 22 16.65 -35.92 -2.05
CA PRO A 22 16.63 -35.70 -0.61
C PRO A 22 16.66 -37.06 0.11
N ALA A 23 17.47 -37.14 1.15
CA ALA A 23 17.61 -38.36 1.93
C ALA A 23 16.26 -38.79 2.53
N PRO A 24 15.98 -40.10 2.66
CA PRO A 24 14.68 -40.60 3.14
C PRO A 24 14.38 -40.23 4.61
N TRP A 25 15.39 -39.78 5.34
CA TRP A 25 15.30 -39.32 6.73
C TRP A 25 15.26 -37.79 6.86
N ALA A 26 15.28 -37.05 5.74
CA ALA A 26 15.23 -35.59 5.78
C ALA A 26 13.93 -35.14 6.47
N PRO A 27 14.01 -34.29 7.51
CA PRO A 27 12.82 -33.84 8.20
C PRO A 27 11.94 -33.06 7.21
N VAL A 28 10.73 -33.54 6.99
CA VAL A 28 9.71 -32.79 6.26
C VAL A 28 9.48 -31.50 7.04
N ALA A 29 9.67 -30.35 6.39
CA ALA A 29 9.52 -29.05 7.03
C ALA A 29 8.20 -29.00 7.82
N PRO A 30 8.22 -28.70 9.13
CA PRO A 30 7.02 -28.72 9.93
C PRO A 30 5.98 -27.72 9.39
N PRO A 31 4.67 -28.02 9.56
CA PRO A 31 3.60 -27.31 8.85
C PRO A 31 3.56 -25.80 9.15
N TYR A 32 4.08 -25.35 10.28
CA TYR A 32 4.13 -23.93 10.65
C TYR A 32 5.13 -23.11 9.82
N LEU A 33 6.15 -23.71 9.20
CA LEU A 33 7.11 -22.98 8.35
C LEU A 33 6.46 -22.44 7.08
N ARG A 34 5.44 -23.14 6.55
CA ARG A 34 4.64 -22.64 5.43
C ARG A 34 3.87 -21.38 5.82
N HIS A 35 3.30 -21.37 7.01
CA HIS A 35 2.57 -20.21 7.53
C HIS A 35 3.52 -19.04 7.80
N TRP A 36 4.70 -19.30 8.38
CA TRP A 36 5.73 -18.28 8.58
C TRP A 36 6.15 -17.64 7.26
N LEU A 37 6.43 -18.43 6.22
CA LEU A 37 6.79 -17.91 4.90
C LEU A 37 5.69 -17.03 4.29
N LEU A 38 4.42 -17.43 4.42
CA LEU A 38 3.28 -16.63 3.97
C LEU A 38 3.18 -15.30 4.72
N ILE A 39 3.33 -15.34 6.06
CA ILE A 39 3.32 -14.13 6.90
C ILE A 39 4.47 -13.21 6.52
N SER A 40 5.70 -13.73 6.42
CA SER A 40 6.88 -12.94 6.05
C SER A 40 6.70 -12.28 4.68
N ASN A 41 6.14 -12.99 3.70
CA ASN A 41 5.84 -12.42 2.38
C ASN A 41 4.77 -11.33 2.46
N SER A 42 3.76 -11.48 3.30
CA SER A 42 2.73 -10.45 3.52
C SER A 42 3.30 -9.21 4.20
N PHE A 43 4.23 -9.39 5.15
CA PHE A 43 4.94 -8.30 5.82
C PHE A 43 5.77 -7.48 4.83
N VAL A 44 6.52 -8.14 3.95
CA VAL A 44 7.31 -7.46 2.90
C VAL A 44 6.41 -6.64 1.96
N ARG A 45 5.21 -7.14 1.63
CA ARG A 45 4.24 -6.39 0.82
C ARG A 45 3.70 -5.17 1.57
N ALA A 46 3.32 -5.35 2.84
CA ALA A 46 2.78 -4.26 3.65
C ALA A 46 3.82 -3.15 3.89
N THR A 47 5.08 -3.49 4.17
CA THR A 47 6.13 -2.50 4.37
C THR A 47 6.46 -1.74 3.09
N LYS A 48 6.37 -2.38 1.92
CA LYS A 48 6.49 -1.72 0.63
C LYS A 48 5.37 -0.70 0.38
N GLU A 49 4.13 -1.05 0.69
CA GLU A 49 3.01 -0.11 0.56
C GLU A 49 3.09 1.04 1.57
N LEU A 50 3.53 0.78 2.81
CA LEU A 50 3.79 1.83 3.79
C LEU A 50 4.87 2.81 3.32
N ALA A 51 5.96 2.30 2.74
CA ALA A 51 7.00 3.15 2.16
C ALA A 51 6.46 4.01 1.01
N ARG A 52 5.58 3.45 0.17
CA ARG A 52 4.92 4.19 -0.92
C ARG A 52 4.04 5.31 -0.40
N VAL A 53 3.19 5.03 0.60
CA VAL A 53 2.29 6.03 1.21
C VAL A 53 3.08 7.14 1.92
N ASN A 54 4.14 6.79 2.64
CA ASN A 54 4.98 7.77 3.34
C ASN A 54 5.82 8.64 2.39
N ALA A 55 6.08 8.18 1.16
CA ALA A 55 6.78 8.97 0.14
C ALA A 55 5.87 9.99 -0.55
N LEU A 56 4.54 9.86 -0.41
CA LEU A 56 3.62 10.85 -0.94
C LEU A 56 3.71 12.15 -0.12
N PRO A 57 3.63 13.32 -0.76
CA PRO A 57 3.48 14.57 -0.02
C PRO A 57 2.17 14.52 0.78
N LYS A 58 2.12 15.28 1.88
CA LYS A 58 0.88 15.39 2.65
C LYS A 58 -0.22 15.98 1.76
N LEU A 59 -1.48 15.61 2.03
CA LEU A 59 -2.63 16.08 1.25
C LEU A 59 -2.71 17.61 1.16
N GLU A 60 -2.44 18.32 2.26
CA GLU A 60 -2.46 19.80 2.32
C GLU A 60 -1.35 20.46 1.50
N GLU A 61 -0.26 19.73 1.23
CA GLU A 61 0.92 20.22 0.50
C GLU A 61 0.87 19.75 -0.98
N MET A 62 -0.11 18.93 -1.35
CA MET A 62 -0.25 18.37 -2.69
C MET A 62 -1.00 19.36 -3.60
N THR A 63 -0.33 19.83 -4.67
CA THR A 63 -0.98 20.70 -5.66
C THR A 63 -1.81 19.87 -6.65
N MET A 64 -2.82 20.50 -7.28
CA MET A 64 -3.69 19.82 -8.25
C MET A 64 -2.94 19.31 -9.48
N GLU A 65 -1.87 20.00 -9.87
CA GLU A 65 -0.99 19.62 -10.97
C GLU A 65 -0.16 18.39 -10.60
N MET A 66 0.37 18.34 -9.38
CA MET A 66 1.10 17.18 -8.88
C MET A 66 0.19 15.95 -8.75
N PHE A 67 -1.08 16.14 -8.37
CA PHE A 67 -2.08 15.07 -8.39
C PHE A 67 -2.36 14.57 -9.81
N TYR A 68 -2.44 15.47 -10.79
CA TYR A 68 -2.62 15.12 -12.20
C TYR A 68 -1.46 14.28 -12.74
N ASP A 69 -0.21 14.67 -12.44
CA ASP A 69 0.98 13.95 -12.88
C ASP A 69 1.11 12.57 -12.23
N MET A 70 0.74 12.43 -10.96
CA MET A 70 0.86 11.18 -10.21
C MET A 70 -0.30 10.20 -10.45
N TYR A 71 -1.52 10.72 -10.66
CA TYR A 71 -2.75 9.93 -10.76
C TYR A 71 -3.65 10.39 -11.92
N PRO A 72 -3.18 10.29 -13.18
CA PRO A 72 -3.90 10.82 -14.35
C PRO A 72 -5.26 10.15 -14.59
N ASP A 73 -5.45 8.91 -14.15
CA ASP A 73 -6.70 8.15 -14.33
C ASP A 73 -7.81 8.59 -13.37
N GLN A 74 -7.43 9.15 -12.21
CA GLN A 74 -8.33 9.64 -11.17
C GLN A 74 -8.45 11.17 -11.18
N ALA A 75 -7.48 11.85 -11.79
CA ALA A 75 -7.49 13.29 -11.93
C ALA A 75 -8.68 13.75 -12.78
N LEU A 76 -9.25 14.88 -12.35
CA LEU A 76 -10.31 15.54 -13.11
C LEU A 76 -9.70 16.17 -14.35
N ASP A 77 -10.00 15.63 -15.53
CA ASP A 77 -9.59 16.18 -16.83
C ASP A 77 -10.85 16.61 -17.60
N PRO A 78 -11.31 17.87 -17.48
CA PRO A 78 -12.51 18.35 -18.16
C PRO A 78 -12.43 18.30 -19.68
N VAL A 79 -11.22 18.24 -20.25
CA VAL A 79 -10.99 18.24 -21.70
C VAL A 79 -11.14 16.82 -22.25
N LYS A 80 -10.53 15.82 -21.60
CA LYS A 80 -10.57 14.43 -22.05
C LYS A 80 -11.75 13.64 -21.49
N ARG A 81 -12.23 14.01 -20.30
CA ARG A 81 -13.24 13.29 -19.51
C ARG A 81 -14.19 14.31 -18.85
N PRO A 82 -15.12 14.90 -19.62
CA PRO A 82 -16.04 15.88 -19.08
C PRO A 82 -16.88 15.24 -17.96
N SER A 83 -16.72 15.75 -16.74
CA SER A 83 -17.64 15.44 -15.64
C SER A 83 -18.95 16.18 -15.89
N PHE A 84 -20.07 15.55 -15.57
CA PHE A 84 -21.41 16.11 -15.75
C PHE A 84 -21.64 17.26 -14.75
N TRP A 85 -21.20 18.46 -15.11
CA TRP A 85 -21.32 19.67 -14.29
C TRP A 85 -22.34 20.62 -14.93
N PRO A 86 -23.33 21.17 -14.20
CA PRO A 86 -23.61 21.01 -12.77
C PRO A 86 -24.40 19.72 -12.44
N HIS A 87 -24.14 19.13 -11.27
CA HIS A 87 -24.95 18.04 -10.72
C HIS A 87 -26.25 18.57 -10.11
N THR A 88 -27.35 17.84 -10.26
CA THR A 88 -28.58 18.07 -9.49
C THR A 88 -28.43 17.49 -8.07
N ALA A 89 -29.23 17.96 -7.11
CA ALA A 89 -29.18 17.45 -5.73
C ALA A 89 -29.50 15.94 -5.65
N ASP A 90 -30.32 15.44 -6.57
CA ASP A 90 -30.71 14.03 -6.67
C ASP A 90 -29.56 13.13 -7.19
N GLU A 91 -28.58 13.70 -7.90
CA GLU A 91 -27.41 12.97 -8.42
C GLU A 91 -26.30 12.81 -7.38
N GLN A 92 -26.39 13.50 -6.24
CA GLN A 92 -25.41 13.46 -5.15
C GLN A 92 -25.89 12.58 -3.99
N GLU A 93 -26.09 11.29 -4.25
CA GLU A 93 -26.55 10.32 -3.25
C GLU A 93 -25.59 10.29 -2.03
N GLY A 94 -26.09 10.72 -0.86
CA GLY A 94 -25.36 10.65 0.41
C GLY A 94 -24.37 11.79 0.67
N TYR A 95 -24.35 12.86 -0.14
CA TYR A 95 -23.61 14.07 0.19
C TYR A 95 -24.25 14.78 1.40
N VAL A 96 -23.52 14.83 2.51
CA VAL A 96 -23.88 15.66 3.66
C VAL A 96 -23.04 16.92 3.57
N GLU A 97 -23.69 18.07 3.37
CA GLU A 97 -23.00 19.35 3.45
C GLU A 97 -22.19 19.41 4.74
N PRO A 98 -20.88 19.72 4.68
CA PRO A 98 -20.10 19.83 5.89
C PRO A 98 -20.73 20.93 6.72
N VAL A 99 -21.31 20.56 7.88
CA VAL A 99 -21.75 21.56 8.85
C VAL A 99 -20.52 22.43 9.08
N ALA A 100 -20.64 23.72 8.78
CA ALA A 100 -19.58 24.66 9.07
C ALA A 100 -19.14 24.35 10.50
N SER A 101 -17.87 24.02 10.70
CA SER A 101 -17.32 23.70 12.01
C SER A 101 -17.43 24.95 12.89
N GLY A 102 -18.63 25.18 13.43
CA GLY A 102 -19.07 26.43 14.04
C GLY A 102 -20.53 26.88 13.82
N ALA A 103 -21.38 26.22 13.01
CA ALA A 103 -22.78 26.65 12.90
C ALA A 103 -23.77 25.48 12.80
N ALA A 104 -24.59 25.39 13.83
CA ALA A 104 -25.73 24.50 13.97
C ALA A 104 -26.61 24.45 12.71
N ALA A 105 -27.11 23.25 12.40
CA ALA A 105 -28.20 23.06 11.45
C ALA A 105 -29.36 24.05 11.71
N PRO A 106 -29.90 24.68 10.66
CA PRO A 106 -31.27 25.15 10.73
C PRO A 106 -32.11 24.64 9.55
N ALA A 107 -33.15 23.91 9.93
CA ALA A 107 -34.50 24.09 9.45
C ALA A 107 -34.79 23.86 7.95
N ALA A 108 -35.09 22.61 7.62
CA ALA A 108 -36.10 22.33 6.61
C ALA A 108 -37.48 22.71 7.17
N LYS A 109 -38.02 23.89 6.80
CA LYS A 109 -39.47 24.18 6.83
C LYS A 109 -39.91 25.31 5.87
N LYS A 110 -40.93 24.94 5.07
CA LYS A 110 -42.00 25.72 4.38
C LYS A 110 -41.67 26.29 2.98
N GLY A 111 -42.56 26.23 1.98
CA GLY A 111 -43.96 25.81 1.99
C GLY A 111 -44.63 25.93 0.61
N THR A 112 -45.88 25.44 0.57
CA THR A 112 -47.03 25.78 -0.27
C THR A 112 -46.82 26.75 -1.45
N HIS A 113 -47.06 26.25 -2.67
CA HIS A 113 -48.12 26.76 -3.56
C HIS A 113 -48.53 25.72 -4.59
#